data_AF-A0A8S3SXU4-F1
#
_entry.id   AF-A0A8S3SXU4-F1
#
_cell.length_a   1.000
_cell.length_b   1.000
_cell.length_c   1.000
_cell.angle_alpha   90.00
_cell.angle_beta   90.00
_cell.angle_gamma   90.00
#
_symmetry.space_group_name_H-M   'P 1'
#
loop_
_entity.id
_entity.type
_entity.pdbx_description
1 polymer ?
#
loop_
_entity_poly.entity_id
_entity_poly.type
_entity_poly.pdbx_seq_one_letter_code
_entity_poly.pdbx_strand_id
1 'polypeptide(L)'
;MVKNVIILVKQILKSGFTILVTLFVLHLIWNSTADTEKVNKRDMRKPISMAVTETVTFESVTTTEDTFTTEKTTEKVTYTKYQTFKYIHLPLKICELDGGQFDPFLLIVVKSSALQIGNREAIRSTWAKFNNPNIKLVFLLGYSPLIKQYINMEYNLYKDIVQQNFLDDYFNNTLKTIMGLDWTVTHCPKSKFVFFVDDDYFVNLPKVLNYIDYHVRKQTKYLIAGHKYTGAVPKRKTGSKWYVSWQDYPEKRWPPYLSGGSMIMAMSVAKLLKEQIPYTKPLFIDDVFLGIVAKSLNIELWNERKFSVSFVPDRLGSLFSAHRYGSPKNLISEWKRVRCNHKNLFQKLYGSPDC
;
A
#
# COMPACT_ATOMS: atom_id res chain seq x y z
N MET A 1 15.67 16.86 -40.49
CA MET A 1 15.37 15.84 -39.44
C MET A 1 13.91 15.88 -38.96
N VAL A 2 13.27 17.05 -38.79
CA VAL A 2 11.86 17.17 -38.32
C VAL A 2 10.80 16.74 -39.35
N LYS A 3 11.04 16.95 -40.66
CA LYS A 3 10.10 16.51 -41.72
C LYS A 3 9.97 14.98 -41.86
N ASN A 4 11.06 14.24 -41.58
CA ASN A 4 11.05 12.77 -41.65
C ASN A 4 10.34 12.14 -40.45
N VAL A 5 10.37 12.78 -39.28
CA VAL A 5 9.63 12.34 -38.08
C VAL A 5 8.12 12.49 -38.28
N ILE A 6 7.67 13.56 -38.93
CA ILE A 6 6.23 13.80 -39.19
C ILE A 6 5.68 12.81 -40.23
N ILE A 7 6.46 12.43 -41.24
CA ILE A 7 6.06 11.41 -42.23
C ILE A 7 6.00 10.02 -41.58
N LEU A 8 6.96 9.70 -40.70
CA LEU A 8 6.98 8.44 -39.95
C LEU A 8 5.78 8.34 -39.00
N VAL A 9 5.45 9.43 -38.28
CA VAL A 9 4.26 9.49 -37.39
C VAL A 9 2.96 9.34 -38.20
N LYS A 10 2.87 9.92 -39.41
CA LYS A 10 1.70 9.76 -40.29
C LYS A 10 1.57 8.36 -40.90
N GLN A 11 2.67 7.64 -41.11
CA GLN A 11 2.65 6.23 -41.52
C GLN A 11 2.30 5.28 -40.36
N ILE A 12 2.76 5.58 -39.14
CA ILE A 12 2.51 4.78 -37.94
C ILE A 12 1.04 4.86 -37.47
N LEU A 13 0.35 5.98 -37.71
CA LEU A 13 -1.08 6.12 -37.39
C LEU A 13 -2.01 5.24 -38.24
N LYS A 14 -1.50 4.59 -39.30
CA LYS A 14 -2.28 3.68 -40.17
C LYS A 14 -2.15 2.19 -39.81
N SER A 15 -1.23 1.81 -38.92
CA SER A 15 -0.97 0.40 -38.59
C SER A 15 -1.13 0.13 -37.10
N GLY A 16 -2.39 0.07 -36.65
CA GLY A 16 -2.82 -0.71 -35.48
C GLY A 16 -2.04 -0.51 -34.17
N PHE A 17 -2.67 0.25 -33.28
CA PHE A 17 -2.49 0.50 -31.84
C PHE A 17 -1.61 -0.43 -30.96
N THR A 18 -1.30 -1.66 -31.41
CA THR A 18 -0.48 -2.65 -30.72
C THR A 18 1.03 -2.32 -30.65
N ILE A 19 1.64 -1.76 -31.70
CA ILE A 19 3.11 -1.60 -31.74
C ILE A 19 3.61 -0.50 -30.79
N LEU A 20 2.83 0.57 -30.60
CA LEU A 20 3.17 1.66 -29.66
C LEU A 20 3.17 1.18 -28.21
N VAL A 21 2.26 0.29 -27.84
CA VAL A 21 2.23 -0.33 -26.50
C VAL A 21 3.45 -1.22 -26.30
N THR A 22 3.80 -2.04 -27.28
CA THR A 22 4.99 -2.91 -27.17
C THR A 22 6.28 -2.13 -27.12
N LEU A 23 6.43 -1.07 -27.93
CA LEU A 23 7.61 -0.19 -27.91
C LEU A 23 7.69 0.63 -26.62
N PHE A 24 6.55 1.06 -26.07
CA PHE A 24 6.50 1.72 -24.76
C PHE A 24 6.90 0.77 -23.62
N VAL A 25 6.38 -0.45 -23.63
CA VAL A 25 6.75 -1.50 -22.65
C VAL A 25 8.24 -1.85 -22.77
N LEU A 26 8.76 -2.00 -23.99
CA LEU A 26 10.19 -2.26 -24.20
C LEU A 26 11.07 -1.06 -23.80
N HIS A 27 10.62 0.18 -24.03
CA HIS A 27 11.33 1.38 -23.60
C HIS A 27 11.37 1.51 -22.07
N LEU A 28 10.27 1.18 -21.38
CA LEU A 28 10.22 1.14 -19.92
C LEU A 28 11.13 0.04 -19.34
N ILE A 29 11.14 -1.15 -19.96
CA ILE A 29 12.03 -2.26 -19.56
C ILE A 29 13.50 -1.88 -19.79
N TRP A 30 13.82 -1.25 -20.92
CA TRP A 30 15.19 -0.85 -21.27
C TRP A 30 15.71 0.25 -20.32
N ASN A 31 14.93 1.30 -20.09
CA ASN A 31 15.34 2.38 -19.17
C ASN A 31 15.35 1.95 -17.69
N SER A 32 14.62 0.89 -17.31
CA SER A 32 14.70 0.29 -15.97
C SER A 32 16.01 -0.48 -15.73
N THR A 33 16.82 -0.72 -16.76
CA THR A 33 18.13 -1.40 -16.62
C THR A 33 19.33 -0.47 -16.52
N ALA A 34 19.11 0.85 -16.68
CA ALA A 34 20.15 1.85 -16.49
C ALA A 34 20.21 2.29 -15.01
N ASP A 35 21.28 1.87 -14.35
CA ASP A 35 21.88 2.46 -13.15
C ASP A 35 20.99 2.70 -11.93
N THR A 36 20.97 1.71 -11.04
CA THR A 36 20.84 1.96 -9.60
C THR A 36 22.10 2.66 -9.09
N GLU A 37 22.22 3.96 -9.33
CA GLU A 37 23.21 4.78 -8.64
C GLU A 37 22.87 4.86 -7.15
N LYS A 38 23.85 4.47 -6.33
CA LYS A 38 23.83 4.63 -4.88
C LYS A 38 23.82 6.13 -4.55
N VAL A 39 22.64 6.74 -4.49
CA VAL A 39 22.49 8.07 -3.90
C VAL A 39 22.86 7.97 -2.41
N ASN A 40 23.95 8.65 -2.08
CA ASN A 40 24.52 8.76 -0.75
C ASN A 40 23.57 9.59 0.14
N LYS A 41 22.57 8.95 0.76
CA LYS A 41 21.59 9.59 1.64
C LYS A 41 22.19 9.87 3.02
N ARG A 42 22.89 11.00 3.17
CA ARG A 42 23.31 11.55 4.48
C ARG A 42 22.62 12.86 4.88
N ASP A 43 21.48 13.18 4.26
CA ASP A 43 20.57 14.16 4.85
C ASP A 43 19.49 13.44 5.64
N MET A 44 19.43 13.72 6.95
CA MET A 44 18.31 13.41 7.83
C MET A 44 17.10 14.24 7.38
N ARG A 45 16.52 13.90 6.23
CA ARG A 45 15.23 14.44 5.80
C ARG A 45 14.20 13.99 6.83
N LYS A 46 13.65 14.96 7.56
CA LYS A 46 12.52 14.70 8.45
C LYS A 46 11.28 14.42 7.59
N PRO A 47 10.39 13.52 8.02
CA PRO A 47 9.07 13.38 7.39
C PRO A 47 8.38 14.74 7.31
N ILE A 48 7.53 14.94 6.29
CA ILE A 48 6.62 16.09 6.28
C ILE A 48 5.82 16.04 7.58
N SER A 49 5.51 17.21 8.18
CA SER A 49 4.64 17.24 9.36
C SER A 49 3.29 16.64 8.98
N MET A 50 3.08 15.36 9.31
CA MET A 50 1.91 14.59 8.91
C MET A 50 0.62 15.09 9.59
N ALA A 51 0.79 15.87 10.65
CA ALA A 51 -0.30 16.52 11.35
C ALA A 51 0.15 17.83 11.99
N VAL A 52 -0.83 18.66 12.33
CA VAL A 52 -0.70 19.81 13.21
C VAL A 52 -1.44 19.48 14.50
N THR A 53 -0.83 19.80 15.64
CA THR A 53 -1.51 19.68 16.93
C THR A 53 -2.49 20.84 17.06
N GLU A 54 -3.79 20.56 17.11
CA GLU A 54 -4.81 21.55 17.42
C GLU A 54 -5.32 21.29 18.84
N THR A 55 -5.48 22.35 19.62
CA THR A 55 -6.09 22.27 20.95
C THR A 55 -7.39 23.04 20.89
N VAL A 56 -8.50 22.35 21.10
CA VAL A 56 -9.82 22.98 21.24
C VAL A 56 -10.14 23.07 22.72
N THR A 57 -10.56 24.26 23.12
CA THR A 57 -11.00 24.57 24.48
C THR A 57 -12.53 24.55 24.48
N PHE A 58 -13.11 23.68 25.29
CA PHE A 58 -14.54 23.66 25.55
C PHE A 58 -14.77 24.36 26.89
N GLU A 59 -15.62 25.39 26.89
CA GLU A 59 -16.12 26.02 28.10
C GLU A 59 -17.53 25.47 28.36
N SER A 60 -17.71 24.82 29.51
CA SER A 60 -19.03 24.47 30.02
C SER A 60 -19.33 25.32 31.25
N VAL A 61 -20.56 25.84 31.30
CA VAL A 61 -21.09 26.56 32.46
C VAL A 61 -22.13 25.66 33.10
N THR A 62 -21.89 25.24 34.34
CA THR A 62 -22.92 24.55 35.14
C THR A 62 -23.50 25.55 36.14
N THR A 63 -24.83 25.61 36.18
CA THR A 63 -25.58 26.43 37.13
C THR A 63 -26.25 25.50 38.11
N THR A 64 -25.90 25.62 39.39
CA THR A 64 -26.58 24.91 40.47
C THR A 64 -27.70 25.78 41.04
N GLU A 65 -28.93 25.25 41.06
CA GLU A 65 -30.15 26.01 41.42
C GLU A 65 -30.16 26.47 42.89
N ASP A 66 -29.36 25.86 43.77
CA ASP A 66 -29.41 26.12 45.20
C ASP A 66 -28.51 27.26 45.70
N THR A 67 -27.58 27.80 44.88
CA THR A 67 -26.62 28.82 45.37
C THR A 67 -26.32 30.00 44.42
N PHE A 68 -26.95 30.13 43.25
CA PHE A 68 -26.62 31.20 42.27
C PHE A 68 -25.12 31.32 41.94
N THR A 69 -24.37 30.23 42.11
CA THR A 69 -22.94 30.13 41.78
C THR A 69 -22.79 29.54 40.39
N THR A 70 -22.09 30.24 39.50
CA THR A 70 -21.73 29.75 38.18
C THR A 70 -20.32 29.18 38.22
N GLU A 71 -20.17 27.87 37.98
CA GLU A 71 -18.85 27.26 37.79
C GLU A 71 -18.56 27.12 36.29
N LYS A 72 -17.44 27.73 35.87
CA LYS A 72 -16.88 27.58 34.51
C LYS A 72 -15.83 26.47 34.53
N THR A 73 -16.15 25.35 33.91
CA THR A 73 -15.18 24.27 33.63
C THR A 73 -14.62 24.44 32.23
N THR A 74 -13.29 24.52 32.12
CA THR A 74 -12.58 24.53 30.83
C THR A 74 -11.97 23.16 30.58
N GLU A 75 -12.45 22.45 29.56
CA GLU A 75 -11.86 21.19 29.11
C GLU A 75 -11.00 21.43 27.86
N LYS A 76 -9.71 21.11 27.93
CA LYS A 76 -8.80 21.18 26.78
C LYS A 76 -8.70 19.82 26.13
N VAL A 77 -9.29 19.69 24.93
CA VAL A 77 -9.15 18.49 24.11
C VAL A 77 -8.12 18.79 23.02
N THR A 78 -6.97 18.12 23.12
CA THR A 78 -5.95 18.16 22.07
C THR A 78 -6.19 17.02 21.10
N TYR A 79 -6.40 17.33 19.82
CA TYR A 79 -6.48 16.33 18.76
C TYR A 79 -5.44 16.58 17.69
N THR A 80 -5.08 15.50 17.00
CA THR A 80 -4.08 15.54 15.95
C THR A 80 -4.77 15.73 14.61
N LYS A 81 -4.70 16.95 14.04
CA LYS A 81 -5.29 17.21 12.74
C LYS A 81 -4.31 16.79 11.65
N TYR A 82 -4.62 15.66 11.01
CA TYR A 82 -3.89 15.19 9.85
C TYR A 82 -3.98 16.20 8.71
N GLN A 83 -2.85 16.43 8.04
CA GLN A 83 -2.85 17.26 6.85
C GLN A 83 -3.71 16.59 5.76
N THR A 84 -4.67 17.34 5.21
CA THR A 84 -5.52 16.83 4.13
C THR A 84 -4.78 16.92 2.80
N PHE A 85 -4.66 15.79 2.09
CA PHE A 85 -4.07 15.72 0.76
C PHE A 85 -5.17 15.51 -0.30
N LYS A 86 -4.97 16.08 -1.48
CA LYS A 86 -5.92 15.99 -2.60
C LYS A 86 -5.50 14.85 -3.52
N TYR A 87 -6.47 14.11 -4.03
CA TYR A 87 -6.22 13.11 -5.08
C TYR A 87 -5.83 13.80 -6.39
N ILE A 88 -4.74 13.30 -7.00
CA ILE A 88 -4.32 13.63 -8.37
C ILE A 88 -4.93 12.62 -9.34
N HIS A 89 -4.83 11.33 -8.98
CA HIS A 89 -5.42 10.22 -9.72
C HIS A 89 -6.32 9.42 -8.78
N LEU A 90 -7.57 9.23 -9.20
CA LEU A 90 -8.62 8.60 -8.40
C LEU A 90 -9.46 7.67 -9.28
N PRO A 91 -9.18 6.37 -9.27
CA PRO A 91 -9.86 5.42 -10.14
C PRO A 91 -11.18 4.97 -9.51
N LEU A 92 -12.24 5.75 -9.74
CA LEU A 92 -13.55 5.53 -9.10
C LEU A 92 -14.23 4.22 -9.52
N LYS A 93 -14.00 3.77 -10.76
CA LYS A 93 -14.72 2.63 -11.35
C LYS A 93 -14.16 1.25 -11.02
N ILE A 94 -13.10 1.12 -10.22
CA ILE A 94 -12.47 -0.20 -9.98
C ILE A 94 -13.41 -1.15 -9.21
N CYS A 95 -14.15 -0.59 -8.26
CA CYS A 95 -15.08 -1.31 -7.40
C CYS A 95 -16.56 -0.99 -7.70
N GLU A 96 -16.81 -0.29 -8.82
CA GLU A 96 -18.15 -0.03 -9.36
C GLU A 96 -18.31 -0.89 -10.62
N LEU A 97 -19.39 -1.65 -10.77
CA LEU A 97 -19.71 -2.30 -12.05
C LEU A 97 -20.61 -1.38 -12.87
N ASP A 98 -20.47 -1.44 -14.20
CA ASP A 98 -21.48 -0.93 -15.11
C ASP A 98 -22.79 -1.71 -14.87
N GLY A 99 -23.79 -1.04 -14.28
CA GLY A 99 -25.12 -1.62 -14.00
C GLY A 99 -25.40 -2.04 -12.54
N GLY A 100 -24.48 -1.84 -11.58
CA GLY A 100 -24.79 -2.09 -10.16
C GLY A 100 -23.61 -2.22 -9.21
N GLN A 101 -23.90 -2.52 -7.93
CA GLN A 101 -22.91 -2.70 -6.86
C GLN A 101 -22.09 -3.99 -7.06
N PHE A 102 -20.77 -3.84 -7.07
CA PHE A 102 -19.82 -4.94 -7.16
C PHE A 102 -19.06 -5.13 -5.85
N ASP A 103 -18.98 -6.38 -5.41
CA ASP A 103 -18.41 -6.74 -4.12
C ASP A 103 -17.15 -7.60 -4.36
N PRO A 104 -15.98 -6.99 -4.66
CA PRO A 104 -14.78 -7.77 -4.92
C PRO A 104 -14.44 -8.62 -3.69
N PHE A 105 -14.22 -9.90 -3.88
CA PHE A 105 -13.79 -10.78 -2.80
C PHE A 105 -12.47 -10.30 -2.18
N LEU A 106 -11.53 -9.86 -3.01
CA LEU A 106 -10.21 -9.38 -2.60
C LEU A 106 -9.83 -8.09 -3.34
N LEU A 107 -9.47 -7.05 -2.58
CA LEU A 107 -8.75 -5.89 -3.11
C LEU A 107 -7.26 -6.01 -2.77
N ILE A 108 -6.41 -6.02 -3.79
CA ILE A 108 -4.95 -5.97 -3.65
C ILE A 108 -4.51 -4.52 -3.77
N VAL A 109 -3.81 -4.04 -2.75
CA VAL A 109 -3.37 -2.65 -2.61
C VAL A 109 -1.84 -2.64 -2.55
N VAL A 110 -1.21 -2.22 -3.65
CA VAL A 110 0.24 -2.24 -3.78
C VAL A 110 0.81 -0.87 -3.44
N LYS A 111 1.62 -0.76 -2.38
CA LYS A 111 2.42 0.46 -2.12
C LYS A 111 3.60 0.46 -3.07
N SER A 112 3.69 1.50 -3.90
CA SER A 112 4.78 1.66 -4.86
C SER A 112 5.39 3.05 -4.75
N SER A 113 6.66 3.19 -5.10
CA SER A 113 7.24 4.51 -5.37
C SER A 113 6.86 4.92 -6.79
N ALA A 114 6.53 6.20 -7.00
CA ALA A 114 6.24 6.71 -8.34
C ALA A 114 7.32 6.28 -9.35
N LEU A 115 8.60 6.31 -8.96
CA LEU A 115 9.74 5.95 -9.82
C LEU A 115 9.75 4.47 -10.25
N GLN A 116 9.07 3.58 -9.54
CA GLN A 116 9.07 2.13 -9.76
C GLN A 116 8.03 1.69 -10.81
N ILE A 117 8.00 2.37 -11.96
CA ILE A 117 7.10 2.01 -13.08
C ILE A 117 7.37 0.56 -13.54
N GLY A 118 8.64 0.17 -13.62
CA GLY A 118 9.05 -1.19 -14.00
C GLY A 118 8.53 -2.27 -13.05
N ASN A 119 8.49 -2.01 -11.74
CA ASN A 119 7.97 -2.96 -10.77
C ASN A 119 6.45 -3.13 -10.93
N ARG A 120 5.71 -2.03 -11.11
CA ARG A 120 4.26 -2.09 -11.34
C ARG A 120 3.93 -2.88 -12.60
N GLU A 121 4.67 -2.66 -13.70
CA GLU A 121 4.50 -3.44 -14.93
C GLU A 121 4.86 -4.93 -14.75
N ALA A 122 5.94 -5.24 -14.03
CA ALA A 122 6.28 -6.61 -13.70
C ALA A 122 5.18 -7.30 -12.88
N ILE A 123 4.56 -6.59 -11.93
CA ILE A 123 3.44 -7.10 -11.14
C ILE A 123 2.23 -7.39 -12.04
N ARG A 124 1.82 -6.42 -12.87
CA ARG A 124 0.70 -6.56 -13.83
C ARG A 124 0.90 -7.74 -14.79
N SER A 125 2.14 -8.01 -15.19
CA SER A 125 2.47 -9.09 -16.11
C SER A 125 2.72 -10.46 -15.44
N THR A 126 2.76 -10.53 -14.11
CA THR A 126 3.08 -11.75 -13.35
C THR A 126 1.95 -12.15 -12.39
N TRP A 127 2.15 -12.03 -11.07
CA TRP A 127 1.23 -12.51 -10.04
C TRP A 127 -0.06 -11.67 -9.95
N ALA A 128 -0.14 -10.53 -10.63
CA ALA A 128 -1.39 -9.81 -10.80
C ALA A 128 -2.04 -10.01 -12.18
N LYS A 129 -1.48 -10.87 -13.05
CA LYS A 129 -2.02 -11.19 -14.37
C LYS A 129 -3.10 -12.29 -14.29
N PHE A 130 -4.19 -12.03 -13.59
CA PHE A 130 -5.32 -12.95 -13.47
C PHE A 130 -6.55 -12.43 -14.22
N ASN A 131 -7.40 -13.34 -14.69
CA ASN A 131 -8.71 -13.01 -15.25
C ASN A 131 -9.80 -13.39 -14.24
N ASN A 132 -9.85 -12.68 -13.11
CA ASN A 132 -10.83 -12.92 -12.06
C ASN A 132 -11.51 -11.60 -11.69
N PRO A 133 -12.80 -11.40 -12.01
CA PRO A 133 -13.49 -10.15 -11.72
C PRO A 133 -13.53 -9.85 -10.22
N ASN A 134 -13.58 -10.88 -9.36
CA ASN A 134 -13.67 -10.78 -7.89
C ASN A 134 -12.37 -10.36 -7.21
N ILE A 135 -11.29 -10.16 -7.97
CA ILE A 135 -10.02 -9.67 -7.44
C ILE A 135 -9.69 -8.36 -8.16
N LYS A 136 -9.42 -7.32 -7.40
CA LYS A 136 -9.04 -6.01 -7.93
C LYS A 136 -7.63 -5.65 -7.48
N LEU A 137 -6.95 -4.82 -8.26
CA LEU A 137 -5.60 -4.34 -8.02
C LEU A 137 -5.59 -2.82 -8.09
N VAL A 138 -4.92 -2.18 -7.13
CA VAL A 138 -4.54 -0.76 -7.21
C VAL A 138 -3.10 -0.54 -6.76
N PHE A 139 -2.48 0.49 -7.30
CA PHE A 139 -1.18 1.00 -6.89
C PHE A 139 -1.32 2.34 -6.17
N LEU A 140 -0.73 2.44 -4.98
CA LEU A 140 -0.69 3.65 -4.17
C LEU A 140 0.61 4.42 -4.44
N LEU A 141 0.50 5.66 -4.90
CA LEU A 141 1.64 6.53 -5.21
C LEU A 141 1.55 7.85 -4.43
N GLY A 142 2.71 8.41 -4.09
CA GLY A 142 2.83 9.84 -3.80
C GLY A 142 3.07 10.64 -5.09
N TYR A 143 3.09 11.96 -4.97
CA TYR A 143 3.48 12.86 -6.03
C TYR A 143 5.00 12.88 -6.24
N SER A 144 5.43 12.73 -7.49
CA SER A 144 6.82 12.95 -7.89
C SER A 144 6.86 13.93 -9.08
N PRO A 145 7.46 15.12 -8.92
CA PRO A 145 7.56 16.09 -10.01
C PRO A 145 8.45 15.57 -11.15
N LEU A 146 9.44 14.72 -10.84
CA LEU A 146 10.43 14.20 -11.80
C LEU A 146 9.80 13.37 -12.94
N ILE A 147 8.69 12.70 -12.65
CA ILE A 147 8.09 11.72 -13.58
C ILE A 147 6.56 11.89 -13.71
N LYS A 148 6.01 13.05 -13.32
CA LYS A 148 4.56 13.32 -13.35
C LYS A 148 3.91 12.93 -14.67
N GLN A 149 4.54 13.26 -15.80
CA GLN A 149 4.00 12.96 -17.13
C GLN A 149 3.89 11.45 -17.39
N TYR A 150 4.88 10.66 -16.97
CA TYR A 150 4.85 9.20 -17.10
C TYR A 150 3.78 8.57 -16.21
N ILE A 151 3.57 9.08 -14.98
CA ILE A 151 2.48 8.61 -14.12
C ILE A 151 1.11 8.94 -14.72
N ASN A 152 0.94 10.12 -15.30
CA ASN A 152 -0.30 10.48 -15.98
C ASN A 152 -0.60 9.53 -17.17
N MET A 153 0.44 9.17 -17.94
CA MET A 153 0.31 8.20 -19.03
C MET A 153 -0.06 6.80 -18.51
N GLU A 154 0.63 6.33 -17.47
CA GLU A 154 0.36 5.04 -16.84
C GLU A 154 -1.07 4.97 -16.28
N TYR A 155 -1.52 6.01 -15.58
CA TYR A 155 -2.89 6.11 -15.09
C TYR A 155 -3.90 6.09 -16.24
N ASN A 156 -3.61 6.78 -17.34
CA ASN A 156 -4.49 6.79 -18.50
C ASN A 156 -4.59 5.43 -19.19
N LEU A 157 -3.52 4.64 -19.16
CA LEU A 157 -3.48 3.31 -19.75
C LEU A 157 -4.18 2.27 -18.87
N TYR A 158 -3.86 2.21 -17.58
CA TYR A 158 -4.27 1.09 -16.71
C TYR A 158 -5.42 1.42 -15.76
N LYS A 159 -5.66 2.71 -15.46
CA LYS A 159 -6.71 3.18 -14.53
C LYS A 159 -6.68 2.49 -13.16
N ASP A 160 -5.48 2.10 -12.69
CA ASP A 160 -5.25 1.36 -11.44
C ASP A 160 -4.38 2.12 -10.42
N ILE A 161 -4.10 3.41 -10.65
CA ILE A 161 -3.30 4.24 -9.74
C ILE A 161 -4.19 5.11 -8.87
N VAL A 162 -3.99 5.02 -7.55
CA VAL A 162 -4.48 5.97 -6.54
C VAL A 162 -3.30 6.84 -6.13
N GLN A 163 -3.41 8.15 -6.34
CA GLN A 163 -2.33 9.08 -6.05
C GLN A 163 -2.84 10.33 -5.35
N GLN A 164 -2.18 10.73 -4.27
CA GLN A 164 -2.37 12.03 -3.61
C GLN A 164 -1.16 12.95 -3.80
N ASN A 165 -1.36 14.24 -3.53
CA ASN A 165 -0.38 15.29 -3.78
C ASN A 165 0.71 15.48 -2.69
N PHE A 166 0.94 14.51 -1.79
CA PHE A 166 2.11 14.51 -0.91
C PHE A 166 3.35 14.00 -1.66
N LEU A 167 4.55 14.47 -1.30
CA LEU A 167 5.80 14.02 -1.93
C LEU A 167 6.02 12.51 -1.73
N ASP A 168 6.29 11.79 -2.81
CA ASP A 168 6.62 10.37 -2.78
C ASP A 168 8.05 10.15 -2.23
N ASP A 169 8.15 10.03 -0.91
CA ASP A 169 9.38 9.77 -0.19
C ASP A 169 9.16 8.63 0.82
N TYR A 170 10.22 7.90 1.13
CA TYR A 170 10.21 6.81 2.12
C TYR A 170 9.66 7.27 3.48
N PHE A 171 10.05 8.46 3.94
CA PHE A 171 9.59 8.99 5.23
C PHE A 171 8.11 9.38 5.22
N ASN A 172 7.47 9.41 4.04
CA ASN A 172 6.03 9.65 3.87
C ASN A 172 5.23 8.35 3.62
N ASN A 173 5.83 7.17 3.79
CA ASN A 173 5.11 5.89 3.62
C ASN A 173 3.90 5.76 4.55
N THR A 174 3.91 6.42 5.71
CA THR A 174 2.74 6.46 6.59
C THR A 174 1.57 7.22 5.95
N LEU A 175 1.83 8.34 5.27
CA LEU A 175 0.80 9.04 4.50
C LEU A 175 0.22 8.15 3.39
N LYS A 176 1.08 7.39 2.71
CA LYS A 176 0.67 6.43 1.68
C LYS A 176 -0.18 5.30 2.26
N THR A 177 0.15 4.80 3.44
CA THR A 177 -0.64 3.78 4.15
C THR A 177 -2.00 4.33 4.59
N ILE A 178 -2.04 5.53 5.14
CA ILE A 178 -3.29 6.22 5.52
C ILE A 178 -4.17 6.45 4.28
N MET A 179 -3.61 7.00 3.19
CA MET A 179 -4.29 7.16 1.91
C MET A 179 -4.84 5.83 1.39
N GLY A 180 -4.06 4.76 1.50
CA GLY A 180 -4.45 3.43 1.07
C GLY A 180 -5.66 2.89 1.82
N LEU A 181 -5.66 3.00 3.14
CA LEU A 181 -6.78 2.58 3.99
C LEU A 181 -8.02 3.45 3.76
N ASP A 182 -7.84 4.77 3.70
CA ASP A 182 -8.92 5.72 3.44
C ASP A 182 -9.59 5.43 2.09
N TRP A 183 -8.79 5.35 1.02
CA TRP A 183 -9.32 5.06 -0.32
C TRP A 183 -10.02 3.70 -0.37
N THR A 184 -9.41 2.67 0.22
CA THR A 184 -9.98 1.31 0.24
C THR A 184 -11.35 1.27 0.89
N VAL A 185 -11.49 1.86 2.07
CA VAL A 185 -12.75 1.84 2.81
C VAL A 185 -13.78 2.76 2.15
N THR A 186 -13.36 3.89 1.59
CA THR A 186 -14.27 4.87 1.00
C THR A 186 -14.77 4.42 -0.38
N HIS A 187 -13.92 3.87 -1.23
CA HIS A 187 -14.23 3.53 -2.63
C HIS A 187 -14.42 2.04 -2.91
N CYS A 188 -13.98 1.16 -2.00
CA CYS A 188 -14.22 -0.28 -2.09
C CYS A 188 -14.80 -0.87 -0.78
N PRO A 189 -15.79 -0.22 -0.12
CA PRO A 189 -16.26 -0.58 1.22
C PRO A 189 -16.83 -2.00 1.36
N LYS A 190 -17.17 -2.61 0.22
CA LYS A 190 -17.81 -3.91 0.11
C LYS A 190 -16.85 -5.05 -0.17
N SER A 191 -15.56 -4.76 -0.38
CA SER A 191 -14.60 -5.85 -0.49
C SER A 191 -14.59 -6.69 0.79
N LYS A 192 -14.43 -8.01 0.69
CA LYS A 192 -14.37 -8.85 1.91
C LYS A 192 -13.01 -8.76 2.59
N PHE A 193 -11.94 -8.76 1.80
CA PHE A 193 -10.56 -8.71 2.27
C PHE A 193 -9.73 -7.70 1.48
N VAL A 194 -8.72 -7.16 2.16
CA VAL A 194 -7.75 -6.24 1.59
C VAL A 194 -6.36 -6.79 1.82
N PHE A 195 -5.58 -6.91 0.75
CA PHE A 195 -4.19 -7.36 0.79
C PHE A 195 -3.25 -6.20 0.49
N PHE A 196 -2.60 -5.68 1.52
CA PHE A 196 -1.53 -4.69 1.37
C PHE A 196 -0.21 -5.39 1.09
N VAL A 197 0.52 -4.89 0.10
CA VAL A 197 1.83 -5.43 -0.28
C VAL A 197 2.71 -4.33 -0.89
N ASP A 198 4.03 -4.40 -0.68
CA ASP A 198 4.98 -3.50 -1.35
C ASP A 198 5.30 -3.99 -2.78
N ASP A 199 5.75 -3.09 -3.65
CA ASP A 199 6.06 -3.40 -5.05
C ASP A 199 7.31 -4.28 -5.28
N ASP A 200 8.05 -4.61 -4.21
CA ASP A 200 9.24 -5.44 -4.22
C ASP A 200 9.00 -6.84 -3.63
N TYR A 201 7.76 -7.30 -3.65
CA TYR A 201 7.36 -8.64 -3.21
C TYR A 201 6.99 -9.56 -4.37
N PHE A 202 7.39 -10.82 -4.22
CA PHE A 202 6.74 -11.93 -4.88
C PHE A 202 5.47 -12.32 -4.12
N VAL A 203 4.39 -12.63 -4.83
CA VAL A 203 3.12 -13.08 -4.24
C VAL A 203 2.67 -14.41 -4.85
N ASN A 204 2.42 -15.40 -3.99
CA ASN A 204 1.75 -16.65 -4.34
C ASN A 204 0.23 -16.50 -4.11
N LEU A 205 -0.43 -15.78 -5.02
CA LEU A 205 -1.84 -15.42 -4.86
C LEU A 205 -2.78 -16.63 -4.63
N PRO A 206 -2.61 -17.80 -5.29
CA PRO A 206 -3.42 -18.98 -4.99
C PRO A 206 -3.34 -19.41 -3.52
N LYS A 207 -2.15 -19.33 -2.90
CA LYS A 207 -2.01 -19.65 -1.47
C LYS A 207 -2.61 -18.59 -0.57
N VAL A 208 -2.50 -17.31 -0.93
CA VAL A 208 -3.18 -16.22 -0.23
C VAL A 208 -4.69 -16.44 -0.25
N LEU A 209 -5.26 -16.81 -1.40
CA LEU A 209 -6.69 -17.12 -1.53
C LEU A 209 -7.09 -18.33 -0.68
N ASN A 210 -6.30 -19.41 -0.69
CA ASN A 210 -6.56 -20.58 0.17
C ASN A 210 -6.55 -20.23 1.68
N TYR A 211 -5.68 -19.30 2.09
CA TYR A 211 -5.63 -18.80 3.47
C TYR A 211 -6.88 -17.97 3.81
N ILE A 212 -7.30 -17.09 2.91
CA ILE A 212 -8.55 -16.33 3.07
C ILE A 212 -9.74 -17.29 3.18
N ASP A 213 -9.85 -18.27 2.27
CA ASP A 213 -10.93 -19.26 2.27
C ASP A 213 -11.00 -20.07 3.57
N TYR A 214 -9.85 -20.40 4.15
CA TYR A 214 -9.79 -21.05 5.47
C TYR A 214 -10.44 -20.18 6.56
N HIS A 215 -10.12 -18.88 6.61
CA HIS A 215 -10.69 -17.95 7.58
C HIS A 215 -12.16 -17.64 7.33
N VAL A 216 -12.59 -17.61 6.07
CA VAL A 216 -14.02 -17.52 5.71
C VAL A 216 -14.78 -18.72 6.27
N ARG A 217 -14.30 -19.95 6.06
CA ARG A 217 -14.93 -21.16 6.63
C ARG A 217 -14.95 -21.17 8.16
N LYS A 218 -13.93 -20.60 8.79
CA LYS A 218 -13.85 -20.41 10.24
C LYS A 218 -14.65 -19.20 10.76
N GLN A 219 -15.32 -18.45 9.88
CA GLN A 219 -16.08 -17.25 10.20
C GLN A 219 -15.28 -16.21 11.00
N THR A 220 -13.98 -16.10 10.70
CA THR A 220 -13.09 -15.13 11.38
C THR A 220 -13.45 -13.70 10.97
N LYS A 221 -14.11 -12.96 11.87
CA LYS A 221 -14.61 -11.60 11.58
C LYS A 221 -13.54 -10.50 11.60
N TYR A 222 -12.51 -10.63 12.44
CA TYR A 222 -11.51 -9.58 12.68
C TYR A 222 -10.09 -10.05 12.33
N LEU A 223 -9.91 -10.59 11.12
CA LEU A 223 -8.61 -11.05 10.66
C LEU A 223 -7.72 -9.86 10.28
N ILE A 224 -6.52 -9.81 10.84
CA ILE A 224 -5.37 -9.07 10.30
C ILE A 224 -4.11 -9.91 10.53
N ALA A 225 -3.44 -10.30 9.45
CA ALA A 225 -2.36 -11.28 9.48
C ALA A 225 -1.18 -10.88 8.60
N GLY A 226 0.02 -11.21 9.09
CA GLY A 226 1.29 -10.91 8.43
C GLY A 226 2.47 -11.41 9.28
N HIS A 227 3.68 -11.00 8.92
CA HIS A 227 4.85 -11.27 9.76
C HIS A 227 4.80 -10.40 11.02
N LYS A 228 4.54 -10.99 12.20
CA LYS A 228 4.42 -10.24 13.45
C LYS A 228 5.77 -10.06 14.14
N TYR A 229 6.13 -8.80 14.39
CA TYR A 229 7.22 -8.44 15.30
C TYR A 229 6.68 -8.24 16.71
N THR A 230 7.43 -8.72 17.71
CA THR A 230 7.15 -8.51 19.14
C THR A 230 8.43 -8.11 19.86
N GLY A 231 8.32 -7.30 20.91
CA GLY A 231 9.46 -6.90 21.75
C GLY A 231 10.47 -5.95 21.10
N ALA A 232 10.25 -5.52 19.85
CA ALA A 232 11.10 -4.55 19.16
C ALA A 232 11.14 -3.20 19.88
N VAL A 233 12.26 -2.47 19.74
CA VAL A 233 12.51 -1.20 20.44
C VAL A 233 12.77 -0.07 19.44
N PRO A 234 12.33 1.17 19.75
CA PRO A 234 12.68 2.34 18.95
C PRO A 234 14.19 2.55 18.85
N LYS A 235 14.68 2.93 17.66
CA LYS A 235 16.09 3.34 17.53
C LYS A 235 16.22 4.76 18.09
N ARG A 236 17.00 4.90 19.16
CA ARG A 236 17.21 6.19 19.85
C ARG A 236 18.52 6.90 19.46
N LYS A 237 19.30 6.34 18.52
CA LYS A 237 20.53 6.97 18.00
C LYS A 237 20.19 7.80 16.76
N THR A 238 20.52 9.10 16.78
CA THR A 238 20.21 10.07 15.71
C THR A 238 20.76 9.69 14.34
N GLY A 239 21.88 8.96 14.28
CA GLY A 239 22.45 8.46 13.03
C GLY A 239 21.67 7.31 12.36
N SER A 240 20.60 6.79 12.98
CA SER A 240 19.77 5.76 12.38
C SER A 240 18.70 6.37 11.47
N LYS A 241 18.51 5.81 10.27
CA LYS A 241 17.36 6.15 9.41
C LYS A 241 16.00 5.85 10.04
N TRP A 242 15.99 5.06 11.12
CA TRP A 242 14.79 4.73 11.92
C TRP A 242 14.82 5.42 13.29
N TYR A 243 15.59 6.50 13.43
CA TYR A 243 15.65 7.28 14.67
C TYR A 243 14.26 7.81 15.04
N VAL A 244 13.87 7.60 16.31
CA VAL A 244 12.64 8.15 16.89
C VAL A 244 12.99 8.75 18.24
N SER A 245 12.66 10.03 18.44
CA SER A 245 12.93 10.73 19.70
C SER A 245 11.97 10.29 20.81
N TRP A 246 12.34 10.53 22.07
CA TRP A 246 11.43 10.31 23.21
C TRP A 246 10.18 11.19 23.16
N GLN A 247 10.28 12.37 22.52
CA GLN A 247 9.15 13.26 22.31
C GLN A 247 8.17 12.69 21.27
N ASP A 248 8.68 12.08 20.20
CA ASP A 248 7.86 11.47 19.15
C ASP A 248 7.17 10.20 19.67
N TYR A 249 7.88 9.40 20.44
CA TYR A 249 7.36 8.18 21.05
C TYR A 249 7.99 7.95 22.44
N PRO A 250 7.24 8.14 23.54
CA PRO A 250 7.80 8.08 24.90
C PRO A 250 8.02 6.65 25.43
N GLU A 251 7.38 5.64 24.83
CA GLU A 251 7.48 4.26 25.33
C GLU A 251 8.84 3.61 25.02
N LYS A 252 9.25 2.67 25.89
CA LYS A 252 10.52 1.93 25.73
C LYS A 252 10.48 0.88 24.61
N ARG A 253 9.29 0.35 24.28
CA ARG A 253 9.09 -0.73 23.31
C ARG A 253 7.96 -0.39 22.36
N TRP A 254 8.09 -0.84 21.12
CA TRP A 254 6.97 -0.83 20.18
C TRP A 254 5.86 -1.77 20.65
N PRO A 255 4.59 -1.50 20.35
CA PRO A 255 3.56 -2.53 20.41
C PRO A 255 3.88 -3.65 19.42
N PRO A 256 3.23 -4.83 19.51
CA PRO A 256 3.23 -5.77 18.40
C PRO A 256 2.79 -5.07 17.11
N TYR A 257 3.49 -5.36 16.01
CA TYR A 257 3.14 -4.83 14.69
C TYR A 257 3.41 -5.89 13.61
N LEU A 258 2.70 -5.80 12.49
CA LEU A 258 2.96 -6.62 11.31
C LEU A 258 3.96 -5.89 10.42
N SER A 259 4.87 -6.60 9.77
CA SER A 259 5.75 -5.98 8.77
C SER A 259 4.94 -5.26 7.69
N GLY A 260 5.34 -4.02 7.37
CA GLY A 260 4.60 -3.16 6.44
C GLY A 260 4.55 -3.61 4.99
N GLY A 261 5.37 -4.60 4.61
CA GLY A 261 5.54 -4.99 3.22
C GLY A 261 4.58 -6.06 2.72
N SER A 262 3.90 -6.80 3.60
CA SER A 262 2.85 -7.74 3.17
C SER A 262 1.94 -8.14 4.33
N MET A 263 0.65 -7.78 4.23
CA MET A 263 -0.36 -8.14 5.21
C MET A 263 -1.75 -8.24 4.59
N ILE A 264 -2.55 -9.19 5.09
CA ILE A 264 -3.96 -9.37 4.71
C ILE A 264 -4.85 -8.96 5.88
N MET A 265 -5.96 -8.30 5.60
CA MET A 265 -6.97 -7.97 6.61
C MET A 265 -8.38 -8.10 6.08
N ALA A 266 -9.32 -8.44 6.96
CA ALA A 266 -10.73 -8.32 6.67
C ALA A 266 -11.11 -6.83 6.55
N MET A 267 -12.07 -6.50 5.68
CA MET A 267 -12.53 -5.12 5.50
C MET A 267 -13.11 -4.51 6.78
N SER A 268 -13.70 -5.33 7.66
CA SER A 268 -14.12 -4.92 9.01
C SER A 268 -12.98 -4.32 9.81
N VAL A 269 -11.78 -4.92 9.75
CA VAL A 269 -10.59 -4.39 10.42
C VAL A 269 -10.11 -3.11 9.73
N ALA A 270 -10.09 -3.07 8.40
CA ALA A 270 -9.69 -1.87 7.65
C ALA A 270 -10.55 -0.65 8.01
N LYS A 271 -11.86 -0.83 8.19
CA LYS A 271 -12.81 0.21 8.65
C LYS A 271 -12.45 0.74 10.04
N LEU A 272 -12.25 -0.16 11.01
CA LEU A 272 -11.85 0.22 12.37
C LEU A 272 -10.52 0.98 12.40
N LEU A 273 -9.53 0.50 11.64
CA LEU A 273 -8.23 1.18 11.53
C LEU A 273 -8.39 2.59 10.95
N LYS A 274 -9.16 2.74 9.86
CA LYS A 274 -9.44 4.06 9.26
C LYS A 274 -10.08 5.02 10.25
N GLU A 275 -11.07 4.56 11.01
CA GLU A 275 -11.78 5.38 12.00
C GLU A 275 -10.87 5.83 13.14
N GLN A 276 -9.90 5.00 13.53
CA GLN A 276 -8.99 5.29 14.64
C GLN A 276 -7.77 6.14 14.25
N ILE A 277 -7.35 6.10 12.98
CA ILE A 277 -6.17 6.83 12.49
C ILE A 277 -6.18 8.31 12.90
N PRO A 278 -7.27 9.10 12.71
CA PRO A 278 -7.32 10.51 13.08
C PRO A 278 -6.98 10.82 14.55
N TYR A 279 -7.17 9.85 15.45
CA TYR A 279 -6.93 9.99 16.89
C TYR A 279 -5.56 9.47 17.32
N THR A 280 -4.72 9.03 16.39
CA THR A 280 -3.39 8.48 16.66
C THR A 280 -2.33 9.51 16.31
N LYS A 281 -1.28 9.64 17.14
CA LYS A 281 -0.15 10.50 16.78
C LYS A 281 0.60 9.89 15.58
N PRO A 282 0.83 10.64 14.48
CA PRO A 282 1.58 10.13 13.33
C PRO A 282 3.00 9.71 13.70
N LEU A 283 3.44 8.62 13.09
CA LEU A 283 4.82 8.12 13.17
C LEU A 283 5.23 7.70 11.76
N PHE A 284 6.41 8.10 11.27
CA PHE A 284 6.79 7.88 9.87
C PHE A 284 7.01 6.40 9.50
N ILE A 285 7.24 5.57 10.51
CA ILE A 285 7.39 4.12 10.38
C ILE A 285 5.98 3.53 10.31
N ASP A 286 5.49 3.32 9.09
CA ASP A 286 4.10 3.01 8.76
C ASP A 286 3.59 1.72 9.40
N ASP A 287 4.44 0.71 9.48
CA ASP A 287 4.10 -0.59 10.05
C ASP A 287 3.97 -0.56 11.58
N VAL A 288 4.89 0.13 12.25
CA VAL A 288 4.78 0.45 13.68
C VAL A 288 3.58 1.36 13.95
N PHE A 289 3.33 2.37 13.10
CA PHE A 289 2.17 3.25 13.21
C PHE A 289 0.85 2.44 13.20
N LEU A 290 0.67 1.53 12.24
CA LEU A 290 -0.48 0.64 12.22
C LEU A 290 -0.54 -0.28 13.45
N GLY A 291 0.59 -0.73 13.98
CA GLY A 291 0.65 -1.48 15.24
C GLY A 291 0.15 -0.66 16.45
N ILE A 292 0.43 0.64 16.49
CA ILE A 292 -0.09 1.56 17.51
C ILE A 292 -1.61 1.70 17.39
N VAL A 293 -2.11 1.92 16.16
CA VAL A 293 -3.56 2.01 15.89
C VAL A 293 -4.29 0.71 16.26
N ALA A 294 -3.73 -0.45 15.88
CA ALA A 294 -4.30 -1.74 16.23
C ALA A 294 -4.31 -1.99 17.74
N LYS A 295 -3.24 -1.59 18.45
CA LYS A 295 -3.17 -1.68 19.91
C LYS A 295 -4.24 -0.83 20.59
N SER A 296 -4.48 0.41 20.13
CA SER A 296 -5.51 1.26 20.76
C SER A 296 -6.93 0.72 20.59
N LEU A 297 -7.16 -0.12 19.58
CA LEU A 297 -8.43 -0.81 19.31
C LEU A 297 -8.51 -2.21 19.93
N ASN A 298 -7.47 -2.66 20.67
CA ASN A 298 -7.35 -4.03 21.16
C ASN A 298 -7.50 -5.12 20.07
N ILE A 299 -7.04 -4.82 18.85
CA ILE A 299 -7.08 -5.78 17.73
C ILE A 299 -5.90 -6.74 17.84
N GLU A 300 -6.19 -8.04 17.84
CA GLU A 300 -5.15 -9.07 17.81
C GLU A 300 -4.48 -9.16 16.43
N LEU A 301 -3.16 -9.05 16.40
CA LEU A 301 -2.36 -9.27 15.20
C LEU A 301 -1.96 -10.76 15.07
N TRP A 302 -2.37 -11.39 13.97
CA TRP A 302 -2.10 -12.80 13.71
C TRP A 302 -0.72 -12.96 13.08
N ASN A 303 0.12 -13.79 13.70
CA ASN A 303 1.44 -14.09 13.15
C ASN A 303 1.34 -15.20 12.10
N GLU A 304 1.63 -14.87 10.86
CA GLU A 304 1.70 -15.83 9.76
C GLU A 304 3.05 -15.68 9.05
N ARG A 305 3.96 -16.62 9.35
CA ARG A 305 5.36 -16.59 8.88
C ARG A 305 5.49 -16.84 7.37
N LYS A 306 4.43 -17.31 6.69
CA LYS A 306 4.40 -17.44 5.24
C LYS A 306 4.35 -16.10 4.50
N PHE A 307 4.03 -15.00 5.19
CA PHE A 307 4.37 -13.65 4.73
C PHE A 307 5.85 -13.39 5.07
N SER A 308 6.76 -13.71 4.15
CA SER A 308 8.20 -13.64 4.40
C SER A 308 8.74 -12.23 4.20
N VAL A 309 9.48 -11.74 5.21
CA VAL A 309 10.21 -10.45 5.17
C VAL A 309 11.61 -10.56 4.56
N SER A 310 11.97 -11.75 4.09
CA SER A 310 13.29 -12.11 3.56
C SER A 310 13.21 -12.63 2.13
N PHE A 311 14.36 -12.58 1.44
CA PHE A 311 14.58 -13.27 0.16
C PHE A 311 14.70 -14.78 0.40
N VAL A 312 13.82 -15.59 -0.21
CA VAL A 312 13.78 -17.05 0.04
C VAL A 312 13.45 -17.81 -1.27
N PRO A 313 14.38 -17.89 -2.23
CA PRO A 313 14.12 -18.44 -3.56
C PRO A 313 13.71 -19.93 -3.51
N ASP A 314 14.36 -20.74 -2.67
CA ASP A 314 14.14 -22.19 -2.64
C ASP A 314 12.77 -22.59 -2.09
N ARG A 315 12.18 -21.75 -1.24
CA ARG A 315 10.88 -22.03 -0.59
C ARG A 315 9.75 -21.16 -1.11
N LEU A 316 9.98 -20.40 -2.17
CA LEU A 316 9.03 -19.42 -2.70
C LEU A 316 7.65 -20.04 -3.00
N GLY A 317 7.64 -21.27 -3.52
CA GLY A 317 6.43 -22.04 -3.78
C GLY A 317 5.63 -22.46 -2.54
N SER A 318 6.18 -22.34 -1.33
CA SER A 318 5.52 -22.67 -0.04
C SER A 318 4.99 -21.43 0.71
N LEU A 319 5.49 -20.24 0.37
CA LEU A 319 5.18 -18.96 1.02
C LEU A 319 3.95 -18.30 0.41
N PHE A 320 3.35 -17.36 1.14
CA PHE A 320 2.27 -16.49 0.65
C PHE A 320 2.86 -15.29 -0.10
N SER A 321 3.91 -14.71 0.47
CA SER A 321 4.70 -13.66 -0.17
C SER A 321 6.14 -13.71 0.32
N ALA A 322 7.04 -13.13 -0.46
CA ALA A 322 8.45 -12.98 -0.07
C ALA A 322 9.01 -11.66 -0.57
N HIS A 323 9.78 -11.01 0.30
CA HIS A 323 10.40 -9.71 0.06
C HIS A 323 11.67 -9.81 -0.81
N ARG A 324 12.15 -8.66 -1.32
CA ARG A 324 13.38 -8.47 -2.13
C ARG A 324 13.30 -9.00 -3.57
N TYR A 325 12.12 -8.89 -4.18
CA TYR A 325 11.86 -9.12 -5.60
C TYR A 325 11.61 -7.81 -6.37
N GLY A 326 12.15 -6.69 -5.89
CA GLY A 326 12.02 -5.36 -6.53
C GLY A 326 12.82 -5.17 -7.83
N SER A 327 13.39 -6.24 -8.38
CA SER A 327 13.93 -6.24 -9.74
C SER A 327 12.87 -6.87 -10.67
N PRO A 328 12.35 -6.13 -11.66
CA PRO A 328 11.36 -6.64 -12.61
C PRO A 328 11.76 -7.96 -13.24
N LYS A 329 13.02 -8.06 -13.67
CA LYS A 329 13.60 -9.28 -14.28
C LYS A 329 13.58 -10.46 -13.31
N ASN A 330 13.98 -10.24 -12.06
CA ASN A 330 13.98 -11.27 -11.03
C ASN A 330 12.55 -11.74 -10.72
N LEU A 331 11.62 -10.80 -10.49
CA LEU A 331 10.21 -11.11 -10.21
C LEU A 331 9.59 -11.97 -11.33
N ILE A 332 9.79 -11.57 -12.59
CA ILE A 332 9.27 -12.30 -13.75
C ILE A 332 9.87 -13.71 -13.85
N SER A 333 11.19 -13.84 -13.69
CA SER A 333 11.87 -15.14 -13.77
C SER A 333 11.40 -16.10 -12.68
N GLU A 334 11.32 -15.61 -11.45
CA GLU A 334 10.94 -16.41 -10.28
C GLU A 334 9.46 -16.79 -10.31
N TRP A 335 8.60 -15.88 -10.80
CA TRP A 335 7.20 -16.21 -11.05
C TRP A 335 7.02 -17.30 -12.10
N LYS A 336 7.73 -17.24 -13.22
CA LYS A 336 7.71 -18.33 -14.21
C LYS A 336 8.16 -19.65 -13.58
N ARG A 337 9.30 -19.65 -12.89
CA ARG A 337 9.87 -20.83 -12.22
C ARG A 337 8.88 -21.46 -11.22
N VAL A 338 8.32 -20.68 -10.31
CA VAL A 338 7.36 -21.18 -9.29
C VAL A 338 6.09 -21.67 -9.94
N ARG A 339 5.56 -20.95 -10.93
CA ARG A 339 4.34 -21.36 -11.64
C ARG A 339 4.54 -22.69 -12.38
N CYS A 340 5.70 -22.90 -13.00
CA CYS A 340 6.05 -24.15 -13.68
C CYS A 340 6.24 -25.32 -12.71
N ASN A 341 6.85 -25.10 -11.55
CA ASN A 341 7.05 -26.14 -10.55
C ASN A 341 5.77 -26.52 -9.80
N HIS A 342 4.75 -25.65 -9.81
CA HIS A 342 3.49 -25.85 -9.09
C HIS A 342 2.26 -25.70 -10.00
N LYS A 343 2.30 -26.26 -11.22
CA LYS A 343 1.26 -26.06 -12.27
C LYS A 343 -0.17 -26.19 -11.73
N ASN A 344 -0.47 -27.26 -10.99
CA ASN A 344 -1.81 -27.56 -10.45
C ASN A 344 -2.32 -26.47 -9.50
N LEU A 345 -1.44 -25.85 -8.71
CA LEU A 345 -1.81 -24.79 -7.77
C LEU A 345 -2.21 -23.49 -8.50
N PHE A 346 -1.54 -23.18 -9.62
CA PHE A 346 -1.74 -21.93 -10.35
C PHE A 346 -2.77 -22.04 -11.47
N GLN A 347 -3.06 -23.24 -11.96
CA GLN A 347 -3.92 -23.48 -13.12
C GLN A 347 -5.31 -22.85 -12.98
N LYS A 348 -5.92 -22.93 -11.79
CA LYS A 348 -7.27 -22.38 -11.55
C LYS A 348 -7.35 -20.86 -11.73
N LEU A 349 -6.29 -20.12 -11.35
CA LEU A 349 -6.30 -18.66 -11.36
C LEU A 349 -5.66 -18.06 -12.60
N TYR A 350 -4.67 -18.74 -13.20
CA TYR A 350 -3.87 -18.19 -14.30
C TYR A 350 -3.96 -19.02 -15.59
N GLY A 351 -4.67 -20.16 -15.58
CA GLY A 351 -4.60 -21.15 -16.65
C GLY A 351 -3.30 -21.96 -16.62
N SER A 352 -3.18 -22.90 -17.56
CA SER A 352 -1.98 -23.72 -17.73
C SER A 352 -0.77 -22.83 -18.03
N PRO A 353 0.37 -23.02 -17.32
CA PRO A 353 1.57 -22.27 -17.62
C PRO A 353 2.23 -22.78 -18.91
N ASP A 354 2.77 -21.83 -19.69
CA ASP A 354 3.69 -22.11 -20.78
C ASP A 354 5.09 -22.32 -20.18
N CYS A 355 5.45 -23.59 -20.04
CA CYS A 355 6.71 -24.13 -19.52
C CYS A 355 7.19 -25.15 -20.55
#